data_AF-A0A9P8F3A6-F1
#
_entry.id   AF-A0A9P8F3A6-F1
#
_cell.length_a   1.000
_cell.length_b   1.000
_cell.length_c   1.000
_cell.angle_alpha   90.00
_cell.angle_beta   90.00
_cell.angle_gamma   90.00
#
_symmetry.space_group_name_H-M   'P 1'
#
loop_
_entity.id
_entity.type
_entity.pdbx_description
1 polymer ?
#
loop_
_entity_poly.entity_id
_entity_poly.type
_entity_poly.pdbx_seq_one_letter_code
_entity_poly.pdbx_strand_id
1 'polypeptide(L)'
;ESGSNWEAANIGIGAHMHETGHLFGCPHQESGVMLRDYVRLNRTFITREPYSTRTESQGMRLCLQQDECAWHRLDALRFRLHPCFALPTDMNIPPEDSIQVWAVDKGAALVTASTGIAFIEIYTEGDDLCRHWIEYLDPSNGSASVAPRQITLTEADLRTRVGEANKNKRLKIKIFSLGQGDHEVADFAQHVSKDSKLKLPDSRVGFRGSKVGFSQMDGTQPQEVLLRSSHEKRKLLVSIRVYHGFALDGIEFVYEDGESQLFGKRGGKAGGDEFTINARFGETLLGFNLRAGLWIDGIQILTSGGRRSEWYGNKDGGSGCSLIPPRGYSIAGVTYGHSQLKTGHPVRSAIHKQLNGRLVLRWVTTWESLLL
;
A
#
# COMPACT_ATOMS: atom_id res chain seq x y z
N GLU A 1 -12.62 2.44 38.88
CA GLU A 1 -13.27 2.05 37.60
C GLU A 1 -14.38 1.01 37.76
N SER A 2 -14.40 0.24 38.84
CA SER A 2 -15.54 -0.58 39.28
C SER A 2 -15.62 -0.53 40.82
N GLY A 3 -16.80 -0.71 41.40
CA GLY A 3 -16.98 -0.80 42.86
C GLY A 3 -17.82 -2.00 43.30
N SER A 4 -18.19 -2.87 42.35
CA SER A 4 -18.89 -4.13 42.60
C SER A 4 -18.30 -5.27 41.78
N ASN A 5 -18.56 -6.52 42.21
CA ASN A 5 -18.02 -7.71 41.57
C ASN A 5 -18.47 -7.85 40.10
N TRP A 6 -19.72 -7.48 39.81
CA TRP A 6 -20.25 -7.59 38.44
C TRP A 6 -19.59 -6.54 37.51
N GLU A 7 -19.35 -5.32 38.00
CA GLU A 7 -18.67 -4.27 37.22
C GLU A 7 -17.21 -4.66 36.96
N ALA A 8 -16.53 -5.22 37.95
CA ALA A 8 -15.16 -5.69 37.81
C ALA A 8 -15.06 -6.82 36.76
N ALA A 9 -15.95 -7.81 36.81
CA ALA A 9 -16.01 -8.87 35.81
C ALA A 9 -16.31 -8.33 34.40
N ASN A 10 -17.34 -7.49 34.27
CA ASN A 10 -17.73 -6.91 32.99
C ASN A 10 -16.62 -6.09 32.34
N ILE A 11 -16.00 -5.16 33.10
CA ILE A 11 -14.93 -4.31 32.59
C ILE A 11 -13.68 -5.15 32.29
N GLY A 12 -13.34 -6.14 33.13
CA GLY A 12 -12.19 -7.01 32.90
C GLY A 12 -12.32 -7.83 31.61
N ILE A 13 -13.48 -8.46 31.40
CA ILE A 13 -13.77 -9.22 30.17
C ILE A 13 -13.81 -8.28 28.95
N GLY A 14 -14.44 -7.11 29.10
CA GLY A 14 -14.53 -6.11 28.04
C GLY A 14 -13.19 -5.53 27.62
N ALA A 15 -12.32 -5.22 28.58
CA ALA A 15 -10.96 -4.76 28.32
C ALA A 15 -10.14 -5.87 27.64
N HIS A 16 -10.27 -7.12 28.08
CA HIS A 16 -9.62 -8.24 27.39
C HIS A 16 -10.09 -8.36 25.92
N MET A 17 -11.37 -8.13 25.65
CA MET A 17 -11.91 -8.08 24.29
C MET A 17 -11.31 -6.93 23.46
N HIS A 18 -11.09 -5.76 24.06
CA HIS A 18 -10.40 -4.63 23.41
C HIS A 18 -8.96 -4.97 23.03
N GLU A 19 -8.18 -5.56 23.96
CA GLU A 19 -6.81 -6.00 23.67
C GLU A 19 -6.77 -7.08 22.59
N THR A 20 -7.76 -7.98 22.59
CA THR A 20 -7.92 -8.98 21.52
C THR A 20 -8.21 -8.31 20.17
N GLY A 21 -8.96 -7.20 20.15
CA GLY A 21 -9.16 -6.36 18.97
C GLY A 21 -7.83 -5.85 18.40
N HIS A 22 -6.91 -5.39 19.25
CA HIS A 22 -5.57 -4.99 18.82
C HIS A 22 -4.79 -6.15 18.17
N LEU A 23 -4.90 -7.37 18.72
CA LEU A 23 -4.29 -8.56 18.11
C LEU A 23 -4.83 -8.86 16.71
N PHE A 24 -6.09 -8.50 16.42
CA PHE A 24 -6.71 -8.63 15.10
C PHE A 24 -6.50 -7.39 14.20
N GLY A 25 -5.64 -6.45 14.59
CA GLY A 25 -5.27 -5.30 13.77
C GLY A 25 -6.22 -4.10 13.87
N CYS A 26 -7.12 -4.08 14.86
CA CYS A 26 -7.97 -2.92 15.12
C CYS A 26 -7.18 -1.81 15.84
N PRO A 27 -7.12 -0.57 15.30
CA PRO A 27 -6.62 0.58 16.03
C PRO A 27 -7.69 1.08 17.01
N HIS A 28 -7.35 2.08 17.84
CA HIS A 28 -8.39 2.87 18.50
C HIS A 28 -9.33 3.50 17.47
N GLN A 29 -10.60 3.64 17.84
CA GLN A 29 -11.65 4.20 17.00
C GLN A 29 -12.39 5.34 17.74
N GLU A 30 -13.23 6.09 17.04
CA GLU A 30 -14.07 7.12 17.66
C GLU A 30 -15.31 6.57 18.40
N SER A 31 -15.61 5.28 18.22
CA SER A 31 -16.71 4.60 18.90
C SER A 31 -16.48 3.09 18.97
N GLY A 32 -17.35 2.39 19.68
CA GLY A 32 -17.29 0.95 19.81
C GLY A 32 -16.22 0.44 20.76
N VAL A 33 -16.01 -0.88 20.75
CA VAL A 33 -15.11 -1.58 21.67
C VAL A 33 -13.71 -0.96 21.67
N MET A 34 -13.23 -0.51 20.52
CA MET A 34 -11.90 0.09 20.37
C MET A 34 -11.76 1.53 20.90
N LEU A 35 -12.83 2.15 21.40
CA LEU A 35 -12.73 3.38 22.20
C LEU A 35 -12.84 3.05 23.68
N ARG A 36 -13.99 2.50 24.07
CA ARG A 36 -14.28 1.99 25.43
C ARG A 36 -15.67 1.39 25.59
N ASP A 37 -16.34 1.07 24.49
CA ASP A 37 -17.76 0.70 24.53
C ASP A 37 -18.00 -0.63 25.25
N TYR A 38 -16.96 -1.42 25.47
CA TYR A 38 -17.01 -2.67 26.22
C TYR A 38 -17.42 -2.52 27.70
N VAL A 39 -17.45 -1.29 28.27
CA VAL A 39 -17.96 -1.07 29.64
C VAL A 39 -19.45 -1.41 29.79
N ARG A 40 -20.16 -1.60 28.67
CA ARG A 40 -21.56 -2.05 28.61
C ARG A 40 -21.71 -3.46 27.99
N LEU A 41 -20.63 -4.24 27.92
CA LEU A 41 -20.61 -5.59 27.34
C LEU A 41 -21.63 -6.53 27.99
N ASN A 42 -21.85 -6.42 29.30
CA ASN A 42 -22.82 -7.20 30.05
C ASN A 42 -24.22 -7.18 29.43
N ARG A 43 -24.61 -6.08 28.76
CA ARG A 43 -25.94 -5.89 28.16
C ARG A 43 -26.22 -6.84 27.00
N THR A 44 -25.19 -7.41 26.38
CA THR A 44 -25.32 -8.47 25.36
C THR A 44 -25.76 -9.81 25.97
N PHE A 45 -25.56 -10.01 27.27
CA PHE A 45 -25.79 -11.30 27.94
C PHE A 45 -26.91 -11.27 28.98
N ILE A 46 -27.38 -10.09 29.37
CA ILE A 46 -28.37 -9.91 30.43
C ILE A 46 -29.51 -9.01 29.99
N THR A 47 -30.70 -9.27 30.51
CA THR A 47 -31.89 -8.46 30.21
C THR A 47 -32.05 -7.27 31.16
N ARG A 48 -31.33 -7.24 32.30
CA ARG A 48 -31.40 -6.18 33.32
C ARG A 48 -30.04 -5.95 33.96
N GLU A 49 -29.67 -4.69 34.19
CA GLU A 49 -28.44 -4.35 34.90
C GLU A 49 -28.71 -4.11 36.40
N PRO A 50 -27.86 -4.65 37.29
CA PRO A 50 -27.86 -4.25 38.69
C PRO A 50 -27.39 -2.80 38.87
N TYR A 51 -27.50 -2.28 40.10
CA TYR A 51 -27.01 -0.94 40.43
C TYR A 51 -25.52 -0.79 40.09
N SER A 52 -25.15 0.28 39.39
CA SER A 52 -23.78 0.60 39.03
C SER A 52 -23.19 1.55 40.04
N THR A 53 -22.18 1.06 40.78
CA THR A 53 -21.42 1.89 41.72
C THR A 53 -20.51 2.87 41.00
N ARG A 54 -20.08 2.56 39.77
CA ARG A 54 -19.24 3.42 38.94
C ARG A 54 -19.96 4.72 38.53
N THR A 55 -21.24 4.64 38.19
CA THR A 55 -22.05 5.80 37.76
C THR A 55 -23.04 6.26 38.81
N GLU A 56 -23.02 5.64 40.00
CA GLU A 56 -23.93 5.89 41.12
C GLU A 56 -25.41 5.86 40.69
N SER A 57 -25.76 5.00 39.73
CA SER A 57 -27.07 4.99 39.09
C SER A 57 -27.70 3.60 39.08
N GLN A 58 -29.03 3.60 39.11
CA GLN A 58 -29.80 2.38 38.88
C GLN A 58 -29.50 1.86 37.48
N GLY A 59 -29.06 0.61 37.39
CA GLY A 59 -28.85 -0.08 36.12
C GLY A 59 -30.14 -0.21 35.30
N MET A 60 -30.01 -0.43 34.00
CA MET A 60 -31.16 -0.52 33.12
C MET A 60 -32.11 -1.65 33.49
N ARG A 61 -33.41 -1.33 33.54
CA ARG A 61 -34.48 -2.30 33.83
C ARG A 61 -34.76 -3.25 32.68
N LEU A 62 -34.44 -2.85 31.45
CA LEU A 62 -34.56 -3.63 30.24
C LEU A 62 -33.39 -3.24 29.34
N CYS A 63 -32.52 -4.19 29.04
CA CYS A 63 -31.48 -4.03 28.02
C CYS A 63 -32.06 -4.45 26.66
N LEU A 64 -31.90 -3.59 25.67
CA LEU A 64 -32.27 -3.83 24.29
C LEU A 64 -30.99 -3.90 23.42
N GLN A 65 -31.14 -4.38 22.19
CA GLN A 65 -30.00 -4.53 21.27
C GLN A 65 -29.22 -3.22 21.04
N GLN A 66 -29.91 -2.08 20.97
CA GLN A 66 -29.29 -0.76 20.83
C GLN A 66 -28.42 -0.37 22.04
N ASP A 67 -28.65 -1.02 23.18
CA ASP A 67 -27.93 -0.75 24.42
C ASP A 67 -26.64 -1.55 24.53
N GLU A 68 -26.45 -2.59 23.71
CA GLU A 68 -25.25 -3.42 23.67
C GLU A 68 -24.01 -2.65 23.20
N CYS A 69 -22.82 -3.13 23.58
CA CYS A 69 -21.61 -2.62 22.97
C CYS A 69 -21.51 -3.08 21.51
N ALA A 70 -20.89 -2.26 20.67
CA ALA A 70 -20.69 -2.58 19.25
C ALA A 70 -19.23 -2.45 18.83
N TRP A 71 -18.89 -3.10 17.72
CA TRP A 71 -17.62 -2.86 17.02
C TRP A 71 -17.78 -1.70 16.05
N HIS A 72 -16.72 -0.90 15.85
CA HIS A 72 -16.75 0.13 14.82
C HIS A 72 -16.84 -0.53 13.44
N ARG A 73 -17.42 0.17 12.44
CA ARG A 73 -17.55 -0.38 11.08
C ARG A 73 -16.20 -0.76 10.48
N LEU A 74 -15.17 0.05 10.72
CA LEU A 74 -13.79 -0.22 10.28
C LEU A 74 -13.17 -1.44 10.98
N ASP A 75 -13.59 -1.79 12.19
CA ASP A 75 -13.14 -2.99 12.89
C ASP A 75 -13.81 -4.23 12.28
N ALA A 76 -15.11 -4.15 12.01
CA ALA A 76 -15.85 -5.22 11.35
C ALA A 76 -15.29 -5.53 9.94
N LEU A 77 -14.87 -4.50 9.19
CA LEU A 77 -14.18 -4.68 7.90
C LEU A 77 -12.84 -5.41 8.05
N ARG A 78 -12.06 -5.10 9.10
CA ARG A 78 -10.82 -5.82 9.40
C ARG A 78 -11.08 -7.28 9.74
N PHE A 79 -12.07 -7.55 10.61
CA PHE A 79 -12.45 -8.92 10.94
C PHE A 79 -12.89 -9.70 9.70
N ARG A 80 -13.71 -9.11 8.82
CA ARG A 80 -14.13 -9.74 7.57
C ARG A 80 -12.96 -10.21 6.69
N LEU A 81 -11.82 -9.54 6.76
CA LEU A 81 -10.63 -9.86 5.96
C LEU A 81 -9.61 -10.71 6.72
N HIS A 82 -9.76 -10.88 8.03
CA HIS A 82 -8.77 -11.53 8.87
C HIS A 82 -8.92 -13.06 8.84
N PRO A 83 -7.82 -13.85 8.76
CA PRO A 83 -7.91 -15.30 8.55
C PRO A 83 -8.66 -16.04 9.66
N CYS A 84 -8.57 -15.55 10.90
CA CYS A 84 -9.29 -16.14 12.04
C CYS A 84 -10.82 -16.05 11.96
N PHE A 85 -11.36 -15.22 11.06
CA PHE A 85 -12.80 -15.05 10.84
C PHE A 85 -13.26 -15.61 9.50
N ALA A 86 -12.36 -16.23 8.72
CA ALA A 86 -12.67 -16.81 7.43
C ALA A 86 -13.62 -18.02 7.60
N LEU A 87 -14.68 -18.04 6.80
CA LEU A 87 -15.59 -19.18 6.69
C LEU A 87 -15.05 -20.20 5.68
N PRO A 88 -15.42 -21.49 5.78
CA PRO A 88 -15.00 -22.50 4.80
C PRO A 88 -15.41 -22.20 3.35
N THR A 89 -16.43 -21.36 3.17
CA THR A 89 -16.93 -20.92 1.86
C THR A 89 -16.28 -19.65 1.35
N ASP A 90 -15.48 -18.97 2.16
CA ASP A 90 -14.79 -17.75 1.74
C ASP A 90 -13.68 -18.09 0.75
N MET A 91 -13.44 -17.17 -0.19
CA MET A 91 -12.31 -17.32 -1.10
C MET A 91 -11.00 -17.18 -0.34
N ASN A 92 -10.13 -18.17 -0.47
CA ASN A 92 -8.77 -18.07 0.06
C ASN A 92 -7.97 -17.09 -0.81
N ILE A 93 -7.76 -15.88 -0.29
CA ILE A 93 -6.95 -14.85 -0.93
C ILE A 93 -5.58 -14.86 -0.24
N PRO A 94 -4.49 -15.18 -0.98
CA PRO A 94 -3.17 -15.19 -0.37
C PRO A 94 -2.80 -13.78 0.11
N PRO A 95 -2.13 -13.66 1.27
CA PRO A 95 -1.62 -12.37 1.71
C PRO A 95 -0.65 -11.78 0.67
N GLU A 96 -0.98 -10.61 0.13
CA GLU A 96 -0.17 -9.94 -0.90
C GLU A 96 -0.27 -8.42 -0.74
N ASP A 97 0.89 -7.77 -0.56
CA ASP A 97 1.00 -6.31 -0.57
C ASP A 97 1.19 -5.80 -2.01
N SER A 98 0.08 -5.71 -2.73
CA SER A 98 0.05 -5.32 -4.15
C SER A 98 -0.47 -3.91 -4.38
N ILE A 99 -0.76 -3.15 -3.32
CA ILE A 99 -1.37 -1.84 -3.47
C ILE A 99 -0.35 -0.89 -4.07
N GLN A 100 -0.74 -0.23 -5.16
CA GLN A 100 0.03 0.84 -5.78
C GLN A 100 -0.88 2.03 -6.05
N VAL A 101 -0.34 3.23 -5.80
CA VAL A 101 -1.00 4.50 -6.11
C VAL A 101 -0.19 5.20 -7.18
N TRP A 102 -0.83 5.42 -8.33
CA TRP A 102 -0.26 5.99 -9.54
C TRP A 102 -0.85 7.37 -9.75
N ALA A 103 -0.03 8.42 -9.67
CA ALA A 103 -0.45 9.72 -10.18
C ALA A 103 -0.77 9.60 -11.68
N VAL A 104 -1.85 10.23 -12.13
CA VAL A 104 -2.27 10.25 -13.53
C VAL A 104 -2.72 11.66 -13.92
N ASP A 105 -3.16 11.83 -15.18
CA ASP A 105 -3.53 13.16 -15.64
C ASP A 105 -4.75 13.72 -14.91
N LYS A 106 -4.95 15.05 -15.02
CA LYS A 106 -6.06 15.80 -14.39
C LYS A 106 -6.06 15.76 -12.86
N GLY A 107 -4.91 15.51 -12.22
CA GLY A 107 -4.79 15.55 -10.76
C GLY A 107 -5.53 14.39 -10.08
N ALA A 108 -5.64 13.26 -10.79
CA ALA A 108 -6.21 12.03 -10.26
C ALA A 108 -5.11 11.03 -9.90
N ALA A 109 -5.47 10.05 -9.09
CA ALA A 109 -4.67 8.86 -8.82
C ALA A 109 -5.42 7.61 -9.29
N LEU A 110 -4.72 6.69 -9.94
CA LEU A 110 -5.20 5.31 -10.10
C LEU A 110 -4.65 4.49 -8.94
N VAL A 111 -5.54 3.84 -8.19
CA VAL A 111 -5.15 2.87 -7.17
C VAL A 111 -5.35 1.48 -7.74
N THR A 112 -4.35 0.62 -7.63
CA THR A 112 -4.40 -0.77 -8.11
C THR A 112 -4.03 -1.74 -7.01
N ALA A 113 -4.72 -2.88 -6.93
CA ALA A 113 -4.35 -4.02 -6.08
C ALA A 113 -4.72 -5.34 -6.79
N SER A 114 -3.78 -6.29 -6.86
CA SER A 114 -3.98 -7.59 -7.54
C SER A 114 -5.14 -8.39 -6.91
N THR A 115 -5.24 -8.32 -5.59
CA THR A 115 -6.26 -9.00 -4.77
C THR A 115 -7.58 -8.24 -4.74
N GLY A 116 -7.63 -6.98 -5.17
CA GLY A 116 -8.79 -6.10 -5.04
C GLY A 116 -8.68 -5.15 -3.85
N ILE A 117 -9.28 -3.97 -3.98
CA ILE A 117 -9.26 -2.87 -3.00
C ILE A 117 -10.50 -3.00 -2.11
N ALA A 118 -10.31 -3.18 -0.81
CA ALA A 118 -11.40 -3.44 0.13
C ALA A 118 -12.03 -2.16 0.66
N PHE A 119 -11.23 -1.27 1.25
CA PHE A 119 -11.68 0.01 1.76
C PHE A 119 -10.53 1.01 1.86
N ILE A 120 -10.86 2.28 2.04
CA ILE A 120 -9.90 3.38 2.19
C ILE A 120 -10.29 4.20 3.40
N GLU A 121 -9.36 4.39 4.32
CA GLU A 121 -9.45 5.33 5.43
C GLU A 121 -8.93 6.70 5.00
N ILE A 122 -9.62 7.76 5.41
CA ILE A 122 -9.31 9.15 5.07
C ILE A 122 -9.12 9.92 6.38
N TYR A 123 -7.94 10.52 6.51
CA TYR A 123 -7.53 11.31 7.65
C TYR A 123 -7.33 12.76 7.23
N THR A 124 -7.84 13.68 8.03
CA THR A 124 -7.55 15.11 7.89
C THR A 124 -6.37 15.50 8.77
N GLU A 125 -5.74 16.62 8.43
CA GLU A 125 -4.65 17.17 9.24
C GLU A 125 -5.04 17.33 10.71
N GLY A 126 -4.24 16.71 11.59
CA GLY A 126 -4.45 16.69 13.04
C GLY A 126 -5.35 15.56 13.54
N ASP A 127 -5.87 14.68 12.68
CA ASP A 127 -6.64 13.52 13.12
C ASP A 127 -5.74 12.40 13.66
N ASP A 128 -6.00 12.00 14.92
CA ASP A 128 -5.43 10.80 15.53
C ASP A 128 -6.31 9.56 15.30
N LEU A 129 -7.59 9.76 14.94
CA LEU A 129 -8.59 8.71 14.70
C LEU A 129 -9.23 8.88 13.33
N CYS A 130 -9.52 7.77 12.65
CA CYS A 130 -10.21 7.79 11.37
C CYS A 130 -11.71 8.02 11.56
N ARG A 131 -12.27 9.02 10.86
CA ARG A 131 -13.72 9.33 10.87
C ARG A 131 -14.39 9.24 9.51
N HIS A 132 -13.60 9.12 8.45
CA HIS A 132 -14.09 9.13 7.07
C HIS A 132 -13.48 7.96 6.31
N TRP A 133 -14.31 7.23 5.56
CA TRP A 133 -13.82 6.09 4.78
C TRP A 133 -14.68 5.85 3.53
N ILE A 134 -14.14 5.02 2.63
CA ILE A 134 -14.82 4.52 1.44
C ILE A 134 -14.77 2.99 1.49
N GLU A 135 -15.91 2.34 1.40
CA GLU A 135 -16.01 0.88 1.32
C GLU A 135 -16.24 0.45 -0.12
N TYR A 136 -15.51 -0.58 -0.56
CA TYR A 136 -15.68 -1.21 -1.87
C TYR A 136 -16.12 -2.67 -1.79
N LEU A 137 -16.31 -3.18 -0.58
CA LEU A 137 -16.91 -4.50 -0.34
C LEU A 137 -18.43 -4.37 -0.43
N ASP A 138 -19.02 -4.89 -1.51
CA ASP A 138 -20.47 -4.93 -1.67
C ASP A 138 -21.09 -6.03 -0.78
N PRO A 139 -21.96 -5.70 0.19
CA PRO A 139 -22.63 -6.69 1.03
C PRO A 139 -23.71 -7.49 0.30
N SER A 140 -24.21 -7.02 -0.84
CA SER A 140 -25.35 -7.63 -1.55
C SER A 140 -25.01 -8.91 -2.31
N ASN A 141 -23.72 -9.17 -2.56
CA ASN A 141 -23.28 -10.23 -3.48
C ASN A 141 -22.61 -11.45 -2.82
N GLY A 142 -22.71 -11.62 -1.49
CA GLY A 142 -22.44 -12.87 -0.77
C GLY A 142 -21.04 -13.50 -0.87
N SER A 143 -20.19 -12.97 -1.75
CA SER A 143 -18.85 -13.43 -2.07
C SER A 143 -17.93 -12.22 -2.05
N ALA A 144 -16.82 -12.31 -1.32
CA ALA A 144 -15.75 -11.30 -1.31
C ALA A 144 -15.09 -11.07 -2.69
N SER A 145 -15.62 -11.62 -3.77
CA SER A 145 -14.99 -11.72 -5.10
C SER A 145 -15.11 -10.49 -6.00
N VAL A 146 -15.74 -9.39 -5.58
CA VAL A 146 -16.01 -8.24 -6.48
C VAL A 146 -15.46 -6.91 -5.95
N ALA A 147 -14.42 -6.94 -5.12
CA ALA A 147 -13.71 -5.70 -4.84
C ALA A 147 -12.92 -5.25 -6.10
N PRO A 148 -12.99 -3.98 -6.50
CA PRO A 148 -12.35 -3.51 -7.71
C PRO A 148 -10.83 -3.63 -7.59
N ARG A 149 -10.18 -4.16 -8.62
CA ARG A 149 -8.70 -4.22 -8.70
C ARG A 149 -8.07 -2.90 -9.11
N GLN A 150 -8.87 -1.98 -9.64
CA GLN A 150 -8.44 -0.65 -10.04
C GLN A 150 -9.58 0.34 -9.80
N ILE A 151 -9.26 1.47 -9.15
CA ILE A 151 -10.17 2.61 -8.96
C ILE A 151 -9.45 3.89 -9.34
N THR A 152 -10.23 4.91 -9.68
CA THR A 152 -9.74 6.29 -9.83
C THR A 152 -10.17 7.08 -8.62
N LEU A 153 -9.24 7.84 -8.03
CA LEU A 153 -9.49 8.77 -6.95
C LEU A 153 -9.06 10.18 -7.37
N THR A 154 -9.88 11.16 -7.06
CA THR A 154 -9.54 12.57 -7.18
C THR A 154 -9.60 13.25 -5.82
N GLU A 155 -8.93 14.40 -5.71
CA GLU A 155 -9.06 15.25 -4.52
C GLU A 155 -10.54 15.59 -4.24
N ALA A 156 -11.33 15.84 -5.29
CA ALA A 156 -12.75 16.13 -5.15
C ALA A 156 -13.53 14.97 -4.49
N ASP A 157 -13.28 13.73 -4.91
CA ASP A 157 -13.94 12.54 -4.33
C ASP A 157 -13.66 12.43 -2.83
N LEU A 158 -12.41 12.65 -2.42
CA LEU A 158 -12.01 12.62 -1.01
C LEU A 158 -12.65 13.78 -0.22
N ARG A 159 -12.68 14.98 -0.80
CA ARG A 159 -13.26 16.17 -0.15
C ARG A 159 -14.76 16.03 0.07
N THR A 160 -15.48 15.44 -0.88
CA THR A 160 -16.92 15.13 -0.72
C THR A 160 -17.17 14.21 0.47
N ARG A 161 -16.26 13.27 0.76
CA ARG A 161 -16.38 12.33 1.89
C ARG A 161 -16.10 12.97 3.25
N VAL A 162 -15.14 13.89 3.31
CA VAL A 162 -14.72 14.54 4.55
C VAL A 162 -15.64 15.73 4.91
N GLY A 163 -16.23 16.38 3.91
CA GLY A 163 -17.16 17.49 4.09
C GLY A 163 -16.48 18.87 4.20
N GLU A 164 -17.30 19.92 4.13
CA GLU A 164 -16.88 21.33 4.00
C GLU A 164 -15.96 21.81 5.14
N ALA A 165 -16.17 21.32 6.36
CA ALA A 165 -15.43 21.78 7.55
C ALA A 165 -13.91 21.55 7.44
N ASN A 166 -13.48 20.57 6.64
CA ASN A 166 -12.08 20.18 6.50
C ASN A 166 -11.56 20.41 5.07
N LYS A 167 -12.25 21.20 4.24
CA LYS A 167 -11.94 21.33 2.81
C LYS A 167 -10.54 21.82 2.46
N ASN A 168 -9.89 22.55 3.38
CA ASN A 168 -8.54 23.09 3.16
C ASN A 168 -7.43 22.29 3.87
N LYS A 169 -7.78 21.29 4.69
CA LYS A 169 -6.79 20.52 5.46
C LYS A 169 -6.04 19.55 4.56
N ARG A 170 -4.79 19.24 4.86
CA ARG A 170 -4.10 18.14 4.16
C ARG A 170 -4.86 16.82 4.36
N LEU A 171 -4.95 16.02 3.31
CA LEU A 171 -5.57 14.69 3.35
C LEU A 171 -4.50 13.60 3.27
N LYS A 172 -4.55 12.71 4.26
CA LYS A 172 -3.81 11.45 4.27
C LYS A 172 -4.81 10.33 4.00
N ILE A 173 -4.45 9.38 3.14
CA ILE A 173 -5.28 8.19 2.90
C ILE A 173 -4.51 6.92 3.24
N LYS A 174 -5.23 5.93 3.75
CA LYS A 174 -4.71 4.58 3.99
C LYS A 174 -5.61 3.57 3.29
N ILE A 175 -5.05 2.83 2.35
CA ILE A 175 -5.77 1.91 1.47
C ILE A 175 -5.56 0.50 1.98
N PHE A 176 -6.60 -0.33 1.98
CA PHE A 176 -6.56 -1.73 2.42
C PHE A 176 -7.02 -2.65 1.29
N SER A 177 -6.29 -3.75 1.06
CA SER A 177 -6.61 -4.75 0.04
C SER A 177 -7.29 -5.97 0.65
N LEU A 178 -7.94 -6.77 -0.21
CA LEU A 178 -8.44 -8.08 0.18
C LEU A 178 -7.33 -9.06 0.61
N GLY A 179 -6.09 -8.84 0.17
CA GLY A 179 -4.91 -9.62 0.54
C GLY A 179 -4.25 -9.15 1.83
N GLN A 180 -4.96 -8.39 2.68
CA GLN A 180 -4.49 -7.84 3.96
C GLN A 180 -3.29 -6.89 3.87
N GLY A 181 -2.90 -6.48 2.66
CA GLY A 181 -1.93 -5.41 2.46
C GLY A 181 -2.55 -4.05 2.71
N ASP A 182 -1.74 -3.11 3.19
CA ASP A 182 -2.12 -1.71 3.33
C ASP A 182 -1.07 -0.76 2.76
N HIS A 183 -1.52 0.39 2.26
CA HIS A 183 -0.62 1.43 1.73
C HIS A 183 -1.08 2.81 2.15
N GLU A 184 -0.14 3.62 2.64
CA GLU A 184 -0.40 4.99 3.09
C GLU A 184 0.12 6.03 2.09
N VAL A 185 -0.72 7.02 1.78
CA VAL A 185 -0.33 8.24 1.07
C VAL A 185 -0.49 9.40 2.05
N ALA A 186 0.65 9.88 2.58
CA ALA A 186 0.71 10.90 3.63
C ALA A 186 0.12 12.27 3.21
N ASP A 187 0.22 12.59 1.92
CA ASP A 187 -0.33 13.81 1.33
C ASP A 187 -0.85 13.50 -0.08
N PHE A 188 -2.17 13.36 -0.21
CA PHE A 188 -2.78 13.02 -1.49
C PHE A 188 -2.60 14.13 -2.54
N ALA A 189 -2.75 15.40 -2.13
CA ALA A 189 -2.60 16.54 -3.01
C ALA A 189 -1.16 16.64 -3.55
N GLN A 190 -0.16 16.41 -2.70
CA GLN A 190 1.24 16.32 -3.13
C GLN A 190 1.45 15.12 -4.06
N HIS A 191 0.84 13.97 -3.78
CA HIS A 191 0.98 12.77 -4.60
C HIS A 191 0.49 12.98 -6.03
N VAL A 192 -0.64 13.66 -6.24
CA VAL A 192 -1.19 13.94 -7.58
C VAL A 192 -0.73 15.29 -8.17
N SER A 193 0.22 15.94 -7.50
CA SER A 193 0.74 17.25 -7.91
C SER A 193 1.61 17.18 -9.18
N LYS A 194 2.04 18.36 -9.65
CA LYS A 194 2.99 18.48 -10.76
C LYS A 194 4.33 17.79 -10.49
N ASP A 195 4.72 17.61 -9.22
CA ASP A 195 5.99 16.96 -8.86
C ASP A 195 6.00 15.47 -9.21
N SER A 196 4.81 14.86 -9.28
CA SER A 196 4.64 13.49 -9.76
C SER A 196 4.55 13.41 -11.28
N LYS A 197 4.56 14.52 -12.01
CA LYS A 197 4.65 14.54 -13.48
C LYS A 197 6.10 14.73 -13.91
N LEU A 198 6.45 14.16 -15.06
CA LEU A 198 7.70 14.43 -15.74
C LEU A 198 7.47 14.53 -17.24
N LYS A 199 8.28 15.33 -17.92
CA LYS A 199 8.21 15.44 -19.38
C LYS A 199 9.15 14.41 -19.98
N LEU A 200 8.61 13.49 -20.78
CA LEU A 200 9.40 12.53 -21.53
C LEU A 200 10.13 13.24 -22.69
N PRO A 201 11.22 12.66 -23.23
CA PRO A 201 11.99 13.28 -24.32
C PRO A 201 11.18 13.53 -25.59
N ASP A 202 10.15 12.71 -25.83
CA ASP A 202 9.19 12.86 -26.94
C ASP A 202 8.02 13.85 -26.63
N SER A 203 8.15 14.62 -25.56
CA SER A 203 7.15 15.58 -25.06
C SER A 203 5.87 14.99 -24.47
N ARG A 204 5.71 13.67 -24.39
CA ARG A 204 4.63 13.07 -23.60
C ARG A 204 4.84 13.32 -22.11
N VAL A 205 3.74 13.20 -21.35
CA VAL A 205 3.78 13.32 -19.89
C VAL A 205 3.92 11.93 -19.29
N GLY A 206 5.01 11.74 -18.55
CA GLY A 206 5.21 10.61 -17.66
C GLY A 206 4.72 10.93 -16.25
N PHE A 207 4.33 9.90 -15.51
CA PHE A 207 3.87 9.99 -14.13
C PHE A 207 4.71 9.08 -13.25
N ARG A 208 5.17 9.61 -12.13
CA ARG A 208 5.95 8.85 -11.17
C ARG A 208 5.01 8.10 -10.22
N GLY A 209 5.17 6.79 -10.10
CA GLY A 209 4.36 5.92 -9.22
C GLY A 209 4.65 6.10 -7.74
N SER A 210 4.36 5.13 -6.88
CA SER A 210 4.79 5.17 -5.47
C SER A 210 6.25 4.73 -5.32
N LYS A 211 6.91 5.14 -4.24
CA LYS A 211 8.31 4.78 -3.94
C LYS A 211 8.34 3.43 -3.22
N VAL A 212 9.17 2.50 -3.70
CA VAL A 212 9.42 1.22 -3.02
C VAL A 212 10.81 1.20 -2.41
N GLY A 213 10.88 1.11 -1.08
CA GLY A 213 12.10 1.15 -0.28
C GLY A 213 12.31 2.49 0.48
N PHE A 214 12.95 2.43 1.65
CA PHE A 214 13.07 3.58 2.56
C PHE A 214 14.22 4.55 2.27
N SER A 215 15.23 4.15 1.48
CA SER A 215 16.17 5.11 0.85
C SER A 215 17.00 5.97 1.83
N GLN A 216 17.22 5.49 3.05
CA GLN A 216 17.95 6.20 4.11
C GLN A 216 19.45 5.86 4.17
N MET A 217 20.07 5.48 3.04
CA MET A 217 21.50 5.17 3.02
C MET A 217 22.36 6.39 2.69
N ASP A 218 23.43 6.57 3.47
CA ASP A 218 24.44 7.61 3.24
C ASP A 218 25.10 7.45 1.86
N GLY A 219 25.21 8.57 1.14
CA GLY A 219 25.83 8.61 -0.19
C GLY A 219 24.96 8.14 -1.35
N THR A 220 23.66 7.89 -1.13
CA THR A 220 22.75 7.52 -2.22
C THR A 220 22.43 8.72 -3.11
N GLN A 221 22.73 8.63 -4.41
CA GLN A 221 22.45 9.68 -5.40
C GLN A 221 21.13 9.42 -6.13
N PRO A 222 20.29 10.45 -6.37
CA PRO A 222 19.14 10.33 -7.25
C PRO A 222 19.57 9.88 -8.65
N GLN A 223 18.80 8.99 -9.26
CA GLN A 223 19.02 8.54 -10.62
C GLN A 223 17.69 8.38 -11.34
N GLU A 224 17.62 8.78 -12.60
CA GLU A 224 16.45 8.62 -13.45
C GLU A 224 16.91 8.00 -14.77
N VAL A 225 16.27 6.89 -15.16
CA VAL A 225 16.48 6.21 -16.44
C VAL A 225 15.15 6.13 -17.14
N LEU A 226 14.94 7.04 -18.10
CA LEU A 226 13.83 6.96 -19.05
C LEU A 226 14.24 6.00 -20.17
N LEU A 227 13.49 4.92 -20.34
CA LEU A 227 13.83 3.86 -21.29
C LEU A 227 13.77 4.42 -22.71
N ARG A 228 14.85 4.32 -23.48
CA ARG A 228 14.87 4.76 -24.88
C ARG A 228 13.77 4.08 -25.71
N SER A 229 13.54 2.79 -25.47
CA SER A 229 12.43 2.04 -26.09
C SER A 229 11.03 2.58 -25.78
N SER A 230 10.86 3.45 -24.79
CA SER A 230 9.56 4.04 -24.49
C SER A 230 9.25 5.25 -25.36
N HIS A 231 10.25 5.96 -25.90
CA HIS A 231 10.09 7.24 -26.60
C HIS A 231 10.80 7.30 -27.97
N GLU A 232 11.70 6.37 -28.27
CA GLU A 232 12.37 6.22 -29.56
C GLU A 232 11.77 5.05 -30.34
N LYS A 233 11.03 5.32 -31.41
CA LYS A 233 10.25 4.30 -32.16
C LYS A 233 11.08 3.10 -32.67
N ARG A 234 12.36 3.29 -32.99
CA ARG A 234 13.24 2.25 -33.53
C ARG A 234 14.04 1.52 -32.46
N LYS A 235 13.87 1.88 -31.19
CA LYS A 235 14.68 1.36 -30.11
C LYS A 235 13.99 0.16 -29.47
N LEU A 236 14.62 -1.01 -29.62
CA LEU A 236 14.06 -2.27 -29.16
C LEU A 236 14.82 -2.78 -27.94
N LEU A 237 14.12 -2.93 -26.81
CA LEU A 237 14.69 -3.55 -25.59
C LEU A 237 14.73 -5.06 -25.78
N VAL A 238 15.92 -5.65 -25.83
CA VAL A 238 16.12 -7.08 -26.14
C VAL A 238 16.57 -7.91 -24.95
N SER A 239 17.16 -7.29 -23.93
CA SER A 239 17.43 -7.97 -22.67
C SER A 239 17.51 -6.99 -21.50
N ILE A 240 17.33 -7.54 -20.31
CA ILE A 240 17.53 -6.85 -19.04
C ILE A 240 18.56 -7.64 -18.26
N ARG A 241 19.64 -6.99 -17.88
CA ARG A 241 20.68 -7.56 -17.04
C ARG A 241 20.55 -7.03 -15.63
N VAL A 242 20.52 -7.92 -14.67
CA VAL A 242 20.33 -7.60 -13.26
C VAL A 242 21.62 -7.87 -12.50
N TYR A 243 22.12 -6.85 -11.83
CA TYR A 243 23.29 -6.89 -10.97
C TYR A 243 22.80 -7.03 -9.53
N HIS A 244 23.15 -8.13 -8.89
CA HIS A 244 22.65 -8.47 -7.56
C HIS A 244 23.63 -9.37 -6.80
N GLY A 245 23.54 -9.32 -5.48
CA GLY A 245 24.19 -10.26 -4.57
C GLY A 245 23.23 -10.64 -3.45
N PHE A 246 23.49 -10.14 -2.24
CA PHE A 246 22.51 -10.26 -1.14
C PHE A 246 21.24 -9.42 -1.38
N ALA A 247 21.35 -8.34 -2.17
CA ALA A 247 20.28 -7.43 -2.54
C ALA A 247 20.49 -6.97 -3.99
N LEU A 248 19.59 -6.12 -4.49
CA LEU A 248 19.72 -5.53 -5.81
C LEU A 248 20.75 -4.39 -5.84
N ASP A 249 21.72 -4.47 -6.76
CA ASP A 249 22.76 -3.46 -6.97
C ASP A 249 22.45 -2.57 -8.19
N GLY A 250 21.90 -3.15 -9.26
CA GLY A 250 21.60 -2.43 -10.50
C GLY A 250 20.78 -3.21 -11.51
N ILE A 251 20.16 -2.48 -12.44
CA ILE A 251 19.40 -3.00 -13.57
C ILE A 251 19.93 -2.32 -14.82
N GLU A 252 20.29 -3.08 -15.84
CA GLU A 252 20.75 -2.58 -17.11
C GLU A 252 19.82 -3.02 -18.23
N PHE A 253 19.29 -2.04 -18.96
CA PHE A 253 18.42 -2.23 -20.10
C PHE A 253 19.26 -2.26 -21.37
N VAL A 254 19.25 -3.37 -22.11
CA VAL A 254 20.10 -3.59 -23.29
C VAL A 254 19.25 -3.57 -24.57
N TYR A 255 19.71 -2.81 -25.56
CA TYR A 255 19.00 -2.58 -26.81
C TYR A 255 19.60 -3.37 -27.98
N GLU A 256 18.80 -3.60 -29.03
CA GLU A 256 19.22 -4.39 -30.19
C GLU A 256 20.46 -3.86 -30.92
N ASP A 257 20.70 -2.54 -30.86
CA ASP A 257 21.87 -1.89 -31.48
C ASP A 257 23.13 -1.91 -30.60
N GLY A 258 23.11 -2.63 -29.48
CA GLY A 258 24.24 -2.80 -28.57
C GLY A 258 24.39 -1.68 -27.54
N GLU A 259 23.57 -0.63 -27.58
CA GLU A 259 23.53 0.36 -26.52
C GLU A 259 22.86 -0.18 -25.25
N SER A 260 23.15 0.41 -24.09
CA SER A 260 22.48 0.08 -22.84
C SER A 260 22.27 1.29 -21.93
N GLN A 261 21.30 1.17 -21.00
CA GLN A 261 21.05 2.14 -19.93
C GLN A 261 21.13 1.44 -18.58
N LEU A 262 22.11 1.82 -17.75
CA LEU A 262 22.29 1.30 -16.40
C LEU A 262 21.56 2.18 -15.37
N PHE A 263 20.75 1.53 -14.53
CA PHE A 263 20.17 2.07 -13.31
C PHE A 263 20.84 1.40 -12.11
N GLY A 264 21.42 2.17 -11.19
CA GLY A 264 22.23 1.65 -10.09
C GLY A 264 23.68 1.35 -10.51
N LYS A 265 24.24 0.24 -9.99
CA LYS A 265 25.64 -0.13 -10.16
C LYS A 265 25.79 -1.56 -10.66
N ARG A 266 26.92 -1.83 -11.32
CA ARG A 266 27.34 -3.19 -11.69
C ARG A 266 27.98 -3.90 -10.49
N GLY A 267 27.22 -4.05 -9.40
CA GLY A 267 27.64 -4.69 -8.15
C GLY A 267 27.21 -6.16 -8.05
N GLY A 268 27.63 -6.82 -6.96
CA GLY A 268 27.23 -8.21 -6.69
C GLY A 268 27.90 -9.23 -7.62
N LYS A 269 27.10 -10.09 -8.24
CA LYS A 269 27.55 -11.15 -9.16
C LYS A 269 28.21 -10.55 -10.39
N ALA A 270 29.43 -10.99 -10.68
CA ALA A 270 30.19 -10.56 -11.86
C ALA A 270 29.42 -10.85 -13.16
N GLY A 271 29.28 -9.83 -14.01
CA GLY A 271 28.52 -9.92 -15.26
C GLY A 271 27.00 -9.85 -15.12
N GLY A 272 26.45 -9.93 -13.90
CA GLY A 272 25.01 -9.96 -13.65
C GLY A 272 24.31 -11.22 -14.20
N ASP A 273 22.99 -11.26 -14.05
CA ASP A 273 22.12 -12.26 -14.68
C ASP A 273 21.30 -11.61 -15.78
N GLU A 274 21.26 -12.25 -16.95
CA GLU A 274 20.60 -11.70 -18.13
C GLU A 274 19.28 -12.41 -18.41
N PHE A 275 18.22 -11.61 -18.56
CA PHE A 275 16.91 -12.07 -19.00
C PHE A 275 16.60 -11.49 -20.38
N THR A 276 16.52 -12.35 -21.39
CA THR A 276 16.21 -11.96 -22.76
C THR A 276 14.72 -11.69 -22.93
N ILE A 277 14.38 -10.72 -23.76
CA ILE A 277 13.01 -10.34 -24.16
C ILE A 277 12.86 -10.64 -25.65
N ASN A 278 11.82 -11.39 -26.01
CA ASN A 278 11.51 -11.75 -27.39
C ASN A 278 10.82 -10.57 -28.11
N ALA A 279 11.46 -9.42 -28.15
CA ALA A 279 10.87 -8.18 -28.63
C ALA A 279 10.50 -8.23 -30.12
N ARG A 280 11.19 -9.07 -30.91
CA ARG A 280 10.82 -9.36 -32.32
C ARG A 280 9.47 -10.06 -32.47
N PHE A 281 9.00 -10.72 -31.41
CA PHE A 281 7.68 -11.36 -31.34
C PHE A 281 6.67 -10.52 -30.54
N GLY A 282 6.95 -9.23 -30.35
CA GLY A 282 6.05 -8.29 -29.64
C GLY A 282 6.07 -8.41 -28.12
N GLU A 283 6.98 -9.20 -27.54
CA GLU A 283 7.14 -9.27 -26.09
C GLU A 283 7.78 -7.98 -25.56
N THR A 284 7.20 -7.42 -24.50
CA THR A 284 7.66 -6.19 -23.86
C THR A 284 7.80 -6.37 -22.36
N LEU A 285 8.57 -5.50 -21.73
CA LEU A 285 8.64 -5.42 -20.27
C LEU A 285 7.27 -4.97 -19.73
N LEU A 286 6.64 -5.81 -18.91
CA LEU A 286 5.34 -5.55 -18.27
C LEU A 286 5.50 -4.95 -16.88
N GLY A 287 6.52 -5.34 -16.13
CA GLY A 287 6.71 -4.88 -14.76
C GLY A 287 7.69 -5.72 -13.97
N PHE A 288 7.65 -5.56 -12.64
CA PHE A 288 8.49 -6.29 -11.71
C PHE A 288 7.67 -6.80 -10.52
N ASN A 289 7.92 -8.04 -10.07
CA ASN A 289 7.69 -8.36 -8.66
C ASN A 289 8.95 -7.99 -7.89
N LEU A 290 8.78 -7.44 -6.69
CA LEU A 290 9.85 -6.99 -5.83
C LEU A 290 9.74 -7.60 -4.45
N ARG A 291 10.90 -7.71 -3.81
CA ARG A 291 11.09 -7.89 -2.38
C ARG A 291 11.75 -6.64 -1.84
N ALA A 292 11.14 -5.96 -0.88
CA ALA A 292 11.62 -4.67 -0.42
C ALA A 292 11.45 -4.46 1.09
N GLY A 293 12.49 -3.93 1.71
CA GLY A 293 12.49 -3.36 3.05
C GLY A 293 13.09 -1.95 3.00
N LEU A 294 14.25 -1.77 3.63
CA LEU A 294 15.03 -0.52 3.53
C LEU A 294 15.52 -0.23 2.10
N TRP A 295 15.73 -1.27 1.31
CA TRP A 295 16.13 -1.28 -0.10
C TRP A 295 15.40 -2.40 -0.84
N ILE A 296 15.66 -2.53 -2.15
CA ILE A 296 15.17 -3.68 -2.92
C ILE A 296 16.05 -4.90 -2.64
N ASP A 297 15.50 -5.89 -1.94
CA ASP A 297 16.15 -7.15 -1.61
C ASP A 297 16.19 -8.09 -2.82
N GLY A 298 15.11 -8.12 -3.61
CA GLY A 298 15.02 -8.99 -4.77
C GLY A 298 14.05 -8.48 -5.82
N ILE A 299 14.24 -8.93 -7.06
CA ILE A 299 13.45 -8.54 -8.22
C ILE A 299 13.18 -9.75 -9.12
N GLN A 300 11.98 -9.79 -9.68
CA GLN A 300 11.59 -10.72 -10.73
C GLN A 300 10.99 -9.92 -11.88
N ILE A 301 11.44 -10.18 -13.09
CA ILE A 301 11.03 -9.49 -14.31
C ILE A 301 9.77 -10.14 -14.87
N LEU A 302 8.80 -9.32 -15.26
CA LEU A 302 7.54 -9.74 -15.87
C LEU A 302 7.45 -9.21 -17.29
N THR A 303 6.98 -10.03 -18.23
CA THR A 303 6.78 -9.62 -19.62
C THR A 303 5.32 -9.72 -20.06
N SER A 304 4.97 -9.02 -21.13
CA SER A 304 3.63 -9.07 -21.75
C SER A 304 3.29 -10.46 -22.30
N GLY A 305 4.31 -11.26 -22.64
CA GLY A 305 4.17 -12.66 -23.07
C GLY A 305 3.90 -13.65 -21.93
N GLY A 306 3.71 -13.16 -20.70
CA GLY A 306 3.43 -14.01 -19.52
C GLY A 306 4.66 -14.70 -18.93
N ARG A 307 5.86 -14.45 -19.47
CA ARG A 307 7.10 -15.00 -18.92
C ARG A 307 7.50 -14.24 -17.66
N ARG A 308 8.16 -14.97 -16.77
CA ARG A 308 8.76 -14.44 -15.54
C ARG A 308 10.21 -14.90 -15.48
N SER A 309 11.11 -14.02 -15.07
CA SER A 309 12.47 -14.45 -14.75
C SER A 309 12.50 -15.29 -13.47
N GLU A 310 13.65 -15.85 -13.14
CA GLU A 310 13.93 -16.23 -11.76
C GLU A 310 14.00 -14.98 -10.86
N TRP A 311 14.06 -15.18 -9.55
CA TRP A 311 14.34 -14.10 -8.62
C TRP A 311 15.82 -13.76 -8.63
N TYR A 312 16.14 -12.49 -8.80
CA TYR A 312 17.48 -11.94 -8.69
C TYR A 312 17.60 -11.17 -7.37
N GLY A 313 18.62 -11.45 -6.57
CA GLY A 313 18.75 -11.02 -5.18
C GLY A 313 18.07 -11.98 -4.19
N ASN A 314 17.69 -11.47 -3.02
CA ASN A 314 17.07 -12.24 -1.95
C ASN A 314 15.54 -12.33 -2.14
N LYS A 315 15.06 -13.47 -2.64
CA LYS A 315 13.62 -13.76 -2.86
C LYS A 315 12.78 -13.85 -1.58
N ASP A 316 13.43 -14.01 -0.42
CA ASP A 316 12.79 -14.14 0.89
C ASP A 316 13.06 -12.90 1.77
N GLY A 317 13.65 -11.84 1.21
CA GLY A 317 13.88 -10.56 1.88
C GLY A 317 12.65 -9.66 1.86
N GLY A 318 12.55 -8.76 2.85
CA GLY A 318 11.54 -7.70 2.89
C GLY A 318 10.08 -8.15 2.70
N SER A 319 9.23 -7.20 2.36
CA SER A 319 7.84 -7.43 1.95
C SER A 319 7.75 -7.59 0.43
N GLY A 320 6.82 -8.42 -0.04
CA GLY A 320 6.59 -8.59 -1.47
C GLY A 320 5.70 -7.48 -2.02
N CYS A 321 6.06 -6.88 -3.16
CA CYS A 321 5.16 -5.97 -3.88
C CYS A 321 5.25 -6.12 -5.40
N SER A 322 4.16 -5.85 -6.09
CA SER A 322 4.08 -5.93 -7.55
C SER A 322 4.02 -4.53 -8.14
N LEU A 323 4.95 -4.22 -9.03
CA LEU A 323 4.98 -2.96 -9.76
C LEU A 323 4.67 -3.20 -11.24
N ILE A 324 3.39 -3.09 -11.57
CA ILE A 324 2.84 -3.22 -12.92
C ILE A 324 2.01 -1.96 -13.18
N PRO A 325 2.24 -1.23 -14.29
CA PRO A 325 1.47 -0.03 -14.58
C PRO A 325 -0.03 -0.36 -14.72
N PRO A 326 -0.92 0.58 -14.37
CA PRO A 326 -2.35 0.39 -14.52
C PRO A 326 -2.74 0.26 -16.00
N ARG A 327 -3.93 -0.30 -16.27
CA ARG A 327 -4.43 -0.45 -17.64
C ARG A 327 -4.45 0.90 -18.37
N GLY A 328 -3.99 0.91 -19.62
CA GLY A 328 -3.86 2.13 -20.44
C GLY A 328 -2.53 2.87 -20.27
N TYR A 329 -1.69 2.43 -19.32
CA TYR A 329 -0.36 2.99 -19.10
C TYR A 329 0.71 1.97 -19.46
N SER A 330 1.83 2.48 -19.97
CA SER A 330 3.03 1.69 -20.24
C SER A 330 4.22 2.22 -19.45
N ILE A 331 5.19 1.33 -19.29
CA ILE A 331 6.46 1.60 -18.65
C ILE A 331 7.27 2.59 -19.51
N ALA A 332 7.66 3.72 -18.91
CA ALA A 332 8.49 4.73 -19.56
C ALA A 332 9.89 4.86 -18.94
N GLY A 333 10.07 4.38 -17.71
CA GLY A 333 11.35 4.54 -17.01
C GLY A 333 11.33 4.03 -15.60
N VAL A 334 12.53 3.96 -15.02
CA VAL A 334 12.75 3.71 -13.60
C VAL A 334 13.47 4.91 -13.01
N THR A 335 13.03 5.30 -11.82
CA THR A 335 13.55 6.47 -11.10
C THR A 335 13.86 6.12 -9.68
N TYR A 336 14.77 6.89 -9.12
CA TYR A 336 15.04 7.01 -7.72
C TYR A 336 15.31 8.48 -7.41
N GLY A 337 14.58 9.04 -6.46
CA GLY A 337 14.73 10.42 -6.01
C GLY A 337 14.80 10.51 -4.50
N HIS A 338 15.71 11.37 -4.01
CA HIS A 338 15.67 11.87 -2.65
C HIS A 338 14.66 13.02 -2.59
N SER A 339 13.46 12.79 -2.06
CA SER A 339 12.68 13.89 -1.51
C SER A 339 13.24 14.19 -0.12
N GLN A 340 13.76 15.39 0.11
CA GLN A 340 13.98 15.88 1.47
C GLN A 340 12.61 16.03 2.14
N LEU A 341 12.14 14.96 2.79
CA LEU A 341 11.17 15.12 3.87
C LEU A 341 11.96 15.67 5.05
N LYS A 342 11.78 16.96 5.36
CA LYS A 342 12.17 17.52 6.65
C LYS A 342 11.29 16.86 7.71
N THR A 343 11.70 15.70 8.20
CA THR A 343 11.18 15.15 9.44
C THR A 343 12.14 15.54 10.56
N GLY A 344 11.67 16.43 11.43
CA GLY A 344 12.31 16.63 12.73
C GLY A 344 12.18 15.35 13.53
N HIS A 345 13.30 14.68 13.77
CA HIS A 345 13.72 14.04 15.02
C HIS A 345 14.78 12.96 14.71
N PRO A 346 15.90 12.91 15.47
CA PRO A 346 16.98 11.98 15.21
C PRO A 346 16.67 10.63 15.87
N VAL A 347 16.67 9.54 15.11
CA VAL A 347 16.77 8.20 15.69
C VAL A 347 18.23 7.80 15.72
N ARG A 348 18.79 7.74 16.93
CA ARG A 348 20.10 7.11 17.21
C ARG A 348 19.92 5.60 17.23
N SER A 349 20.63 4.90 16.35
CA SER A 349 21.08 3.52 16.62
C SER A 349 22.33 3.26 15.78
N ALA A 350 23.42 2.98 16.48
CA ALA A 350 24.74 2.75 15.90
C ALA A 350 24.97 1.25 15.72
N ILE A 351 24.94 0.77 14.46
CA ILE A 351 25.75 -0.36 14.03
C ILE A 351 26.31 -0.02 12.64
N HIS A 352 27.57 0.42 12.62
CA HIS A 352 28.35 0.66 11.41
C HIS A 352 28.66 -0.67 10.70
N LYS A 353 28.16 -0.84 9.48
CA LYS A 353 28.89 -1.51 8.40
C LYS A 353 28.86 -0.57 7.21
N GLN A 354 30.05 -0.24 6.68
CA GLN A 354 30.21 0.40 5.38
C GLN A 354 29.47 -0.44 4.32
N LEU A 355 28.28 -0.02 3.94
CA LEU A 355 27.50 -0.62 2.87
C LEU A 355 27.57 0.33 1.68
N ASN A 356 28.38 -0.02 0.69
CA ASN A 356 28.38 0.64 -0.61
C ASN A 356 26.97 0.58 -1.20
N GLY A 357 26.44 1.72 -1.65
CA GLY A 357 25.00 1.99 -1.83
C GLY A 357 24.17 0.95 -2.60
N ARG A 358 22.92 0.76 -2.14
CA ARG A 358 21.91 -0.18 -2.68
C ARG A 358 20.66 0.54 -3.21
N LEU A 359 19.88 -0.13 -4.06
CA LEU A 359 18.89 0.48 -4.98
C LEU A 359 17.46 0.61 -4.39
N VAL A 360 16.71 1.61 -4.86
CA VAL A 360 15.31 1.93 -4.52
C VAL A 360 14.59 2.30 -5.82
N LEU A 361 13.36 1.82 -6.05
CA LEU A 361 12.70 1.91 -7.37
C LEU A 361 11.37 2.65 -7.30
N ARG A 362 11.17 3.56 -8.24
CA ARG A 362 9.90 4.25 -8.54
C ARG A 362 9.69 4.21 -10.04
N TRP A 363 8.50 3.80 -10.48
CA TRP A 363 8.18 3.78 -11.90
C TRP A 363 7.93 5.17 -12.45
N VAL A 364 8.25 5.33 -13.74
CA VAL A 364 7.65 6.35 -14.61
C VAL A 364 6.72 5.64 -15.57
N THR A 365 5.45 6.02 -15.58
CA THR A 365 4.43 5.50 -16.50
C THR A 365 3.98 6.58 -17.49
N THR A 366 3.61 6.20 -18.71
CA THR A 366 3.03 7.14 -19.71
C THR A 366 1.74 6.56 -20.28
N TRP A 367 0.83 7.44 -20.69
CA TRP A 367 -0.35 7.03 -21.45
C TRP A 367 0.08 6.56 -22.85
N GLU A 368 -0.46 5.40 -23.26
CA GLU A 368 -0.23 4.69 -24.54
C GLU A 368 1.23 4.28 -24.85
N SER A 369 1.39 3.07 -25.41
CA SER A 369 2.66 2.59 -25.96
C SER A 369 2.88 3.18 -27.36
N LEU A 370 4.14 3.40 -27.75
CA LEU A 370 4.49 3.70 -29.16
C LEU A 370 4.20 2.56 -30.15
N LEU A 371 3.68 1.42 -29.67
CA LEU A 371 3.31 0.28 -30.50
C LEU A 371 1.96 0.54 -31.19
N LEU A 372 2.05 1.24 -32.32
CA LEU A 372 1.30 0.95 -33.54
C LEU A 372 2.29 0.85 -34.71
#